data_AF-A0A7Y0BE13-F1
#
_entry.id   AF-A0A7Y0BE13-F1
#
_cell.length_a   1.000
_cell.length_b   1.000
_cell.length_c   1.000
_cell.angle_alpha   90.00
_cell.angle_beta   90.00
_cell.angle_gamma   90.00
#
_symmetry.space_group_name_H-M   'P 1'
#
loop_
_entity.id
_entity.type
_entity.pdbx_description
1 polymer ?
#
loop_
_entity_poly.entity_id
_entity_poly.type
_entity_poly.pdbx_seq_one_letter_code
_entity_poly.pdbx_strand_id
1 'polypeptide(L)'
;MPKAGITYGPRIQAPDYSAIAEQAKAALIEEIGGRKKSGVIYIPPEDLLVRAAQIIEQADAELAVYLKERDQALAHLWFYEARLGLAASAGLTNRGYRFALSKLLFGDKNRELPTAGSSEELAEIGKALGVVRIEGAEQHLLKAAPLVHAAQTRRAEAVRFMQDAVLTLSKPPYEWSPEQIAERAGVDRKIIYKQRAAARKREAE
;
A
#
# COMPACT_ATOMS: atom_id res chain seq x y z
N MET A 1 3.95 -13.55 -19.58
CA MET A 1 3.71 -14.30 -20.83
C MET A 1 3.25 -15.69 -20.45
N PRO A 2 2.25 -16.26 -21.13
CA PRO A 2 1.85 -17.64 -20.94
C PRO A 2 3.05 -18.56 -21.20
N LYS A 3 3.30 -19.53 -20.33
CA LYS A 3 4.31 -20.56 -20.53
C LYS A 3 3.67 -21.77 -21.21
N ALA A 4 4.38 -22.37 -22.15
CA ALA A 4 3.99 -23.66 -22.74
C ALA A 4 3.83 -24.70 -21.61
N GLY A 5 2.76 -25.51 -21.67
CA GLY A 5 2.47 -26.55 -20.68
C GLY A 5 1.58 -26.14 -19.50
N ILE A 6 1.31 -24.84 -19.31
CA ILE A 6 0.36 -24.36 -18.29
C ILE A 6 -0.98 -24.02 -18.94
N THR A 7 -2.03 -24.68 -18.48
CA THR A 7 -3.41 -24.28 -18.81
C THR A 7 -3.82 -23.12 -17.92
N TYR A 8 -3.99 -21.95 -18.51
CA TYR A 8 -4.38 -20.74 -17.80
C TYR A 8 -5.90 -20.62 -17.69
N GLY A 9 -6.38 -20.27 -16.50
CA GLY A 9 -7.76 -19.84 -16.32
C GLY A 9 -8.03 -18.45 -16.93
N PRO A 10 -9.31 -18.00 -16.95
CA PRO A 10 -9.68 -16.74 -17.56
C PRO A 10 -8.98 -15.55 -16.90
N ARG A 11 -8.83 -14.44 -17.63
CA ARG A 11 -8.24 -13.23 -17.07
C ARG A 11 -9.18 -12.63 -16.02
N ILE A 12 -8.65 -12.28 -14.86
CA ILE A 12 -9.41 -11.53 -13.85
C ILE A 12 -9.43 -10.05 -14.27
N GLN A 13 -10.62 -9.45 -14.30
CA GLN A 13 -10.77 -8.03 -14.59
C GLN A 13 -10.30 -7.21 -13.39
N ALA A 14 -9.40 -6.26 -13.63
CA ALA A 14 -8.89 -5.40 -12.58
C ALA A 14 -9.93 -4.33 -12.20
N PRO A 15 -10.08 -4.02 -10.90
CA PRO A 15 -10.76 -2.82 -10.45
C PRO A 15 -10.15 -1.54 -11.05
N ASP A 16 -10.93 -0.46 -11.10
CA ASP A 16 -10.42 0.86 -11.47
C ASP A 16 -9.63 1.48 -10.30
N TYR A 17 -8.35 1.10 -10.21
CA TYR A 17 -7.44 1.59 -9.17
C TYR A 17 -7.18 3.09 -9.26
N SER A 18 -7.32 3.70 -10.44
CA SER A 18 -7.18 5.14 -10.57
C SER A 18 -8.37 5.85 -9.89
N ALA A 19 -9.59 5.40 -10.15
CA ALA A 19 -10.77 5.94 -9.48
C ALA A 19 -10.73 5.71 -7.97
N ILE A 20 -10.30 4.53 -7.52
CA ILE A 20 -10.13 4.21 -6.08
C ILE A 20 -9.11 5.17 -5.44
N ALA A 21 -7.97 5.42 -6.10
CA ALA A 21 -6.95 6.33 -5.58
C ALA A 21 -7.47 7.76 -5.46
N GLU A 22 -8.21 8.26 -6.46
CA GLU A 22 -8.78 9.60 -6.41
C GLU A 22 -9.86 9.74 -5.33
N GLN A 23 -10.73 8.73 -5.18
CA GLN A 23 -11.72 8.69 -4.08
C GLN A 23 -11.03 8.69 -2.71
N ALA A 24 -9.99 7.87 -2.55
CA ALA A 24 -9.22 7.77 -1.31
C ALA A 24 -8.54 9.10 -0.94
N LYS A 25 -7.97 9.81 -1.93
CA LYS A 25 -7.40 11.15 -1.72
C LYS A 25 -8.45 12.18 -1.35
N ALA A 26 -9.59 12.18 -2.04
CA ALA A 26 -10.68 13.11 -1.77
C ALA A 26 -11.23 12.93 -0.34
N ALA A 27 -11.47 11.69 0.07
CA ALA A 27 -11.91 11.35 1.43
C ALA A 27 -10.88 11.80 2.48
N LEU A 28 -9.59 11.60 2.22
CA LEU A 28 -8.53 12.03 3.13
C LEU A 28 -8.45 13.57 3.29
N ILE A 29 -8.66 14.32 2.20
CA ILE A 29 -8.69 15.80 2.26
C ILE A 29 -9.86 16.28 3.13
N GLU A 30 -11.00 15.62 3.01
CA GLU A 30 -12.17 15.88 3.85
C GLU A 30 -11.89 15.54 5.32
N GLU A 31 -11.32 14.36 5.59
CA GLU A 31 -10.99 13.85 6.93
C GLU A 31 -9.97 14.71 7.67
N ILE A 32 -8.95 15.20 6.95
CA ILE A 32 -7.98 16.13 7.52
C ILE A 32 -8.66 17.42 8.01
N GLY A 33 -9.85 17.77 7.50
CA GLY A 33 -10.61 18.96 7.87
C GLY A 33 -10.41 20.10 6.88
N GLY A 34 -9.89 19.81 5.69
CA GLY A 34 -9.63 20.80 4.67
C GLY A 34 -10.91 21.29 4.03
N ARG A 35 -11.50 22.38 4.54
CA ARG A 35 -12.43 23.17 3.73
C ARG A 35 -11.62 23.78 2.60
N LYS A 36 -11.79 23.26 1.37
CA LYS A 36 -11.29 23.92 0.15
C LYS A 36 -11.96 25.29 0.03
N LYS A 37 -11.31 26.34 0.54
CA LYS A 37 -11.56 27.70 0.05
C LYS A 37 -10.52 27.94 -1.04
N SER A 38 -10.97 28.02 -2.30
CA SER A 38 -10.10 28.25 -3.47
C SER A 38 -8.96 27.22 -3.65
N GLY A 39 -9.16 25.97 -3.24
CA GLY A 39 -8.19 24.88 -3.46
C GLY A 39 -7.07 24.76 -2.41
N VAL A 40 -7.08 25.57 -1.35
CA VAL A 40 -6.10 25.50 -0.25
C VAL A 40 -6.76 24.86 0.97
N ILE A 41 -6.11 23.84 1.54
CA ILE A 41 -6.47 23.26 2.85
C ILE A 41 -5.97 24.23 3.92
N TYR A 42 -6.88 24.93 4.61
CA TYR A 42 -6.51 25.85 5.68
C TYR A 42 -6.68 25.18 7.05
N ILE A 43 -5.58 24.64 7.56
CA ILE A 43 -5.49 24.03 8.90
C ILE A 43 -4.16 24.47 9.51
N PRO A 44 -4.11 24.79 10.82
CA PRO A 44 -2.86 25.05 11.51
C PRO A 44 -1.87 23.89 11.31
N PRO A 45 -0.57 24.17 11.10
CA PRO A 45 0.41 23.14 10.80
C PRO A 45 0.58 22.13 11.96
N GLU A 46 0.33 22.52 13.21
CA GLU A 46 0.32 21.59 14.34
C GLU A 46 -0.81 20.57 14.24
N ASP A 47 -1.99 20.99 13.80
CA ASP A 47 -3.16 20.12 13.68
C ASP A 47 -3.04 19.24 12.44
N LEU A 48 -2.52 19.79 11.33
CA LEU A 48 -2.21 19.02 10.14
C LEU A 48 -1.24 17.87 10.45
N LEU A 49 -0.20 18.15 11.24
CA LEU A 49 0.77 17.16 11.70
C LEU A 49 0.09 16.01 12.48
N VAL A 50 -0.73 16.34 13.48
CA VAL A 50 -1.41 15.36 14.33
C VAL A 50 -2.39 14.51 13.52
N ARG A 51 -3.20 15.15 12.67
CA ARG A 51 -4.17 14.44 11.81
C ARG A 51 -3.48 13.53 10.83
N ALA A 52 -2.41 13.99 10.17
CA ALA A 52 -1.64 13.16 9.25
C ALA A 52 -1.05 11.92 9.95
N ALA A 53 -0.51 12.08 11.17
CA ALA A 53 0.01 10.96 11.95
C ALA A 53 -1.08 9.92 12.28
N GLN A 54 -2.26 10.36 12.73
CA GLN A 54 -3.41 9.50 13.01
C GLN A 54 -3.88 8.73 11.77
N ILE A 55 -3.97 9.40 10.62
CA ILE A 55 -4.38 8.77 9.36
C ILE A 55 -3.36 7.74 8.90
N ILE A 56 -2.06 7.99 9.09
CA ILE A 56 -1.01 7.00 8.79
C ILE A 56 -1.19 5.75 9.65
N GLU A 57 -1.43 5.92 10.96
CA GLU A 57 -1.64 4.81 11.88
C GLU A 57 -2.90 4.00 11.52
N GLN A 58 -4.02 4.68 11.24
CA GLN A 58 -5.25 4.02 10.81
C GLN A 58 -5.03 3.27 9.49
N ALA A 59 -4.38 3.88 8.52
CA ALA A 59 -4.08 3.22 7.25
C ALA A 59 -3.15 2.01 7.44
N ASP A 60 -2.17 2.08 8.35
CA ASP A 60 -1.31 0.94 8.69
C ASP A 60 -2.10 -0.20 9.35
N ALA A 61 -3.07 0.11 10.22
CA ALA A 61 -3.97 -0.88 10.79
C ALA A 61 -4.86 -1.56 9.73
N GLU A 62 -5.44 -0.78 8.82
CA GLU A 62 -6.25 -1.32 7.72
C GLU A 62 -5.43 -2.19 6.76
N LEU A 63 -4.18 -1.79 6.47
CA LEU A 63 -3.25 -2.62 5.70
C LEU A 63 -2.96 -3.94 6.42
N ALA A 64 -2.75 -3.91 7.73
CA ALA A 64 -2.49 -5.13 8.50
C ALA A 64 -3.67 -6.13 8.43
N VAL A 65 -4.92 -5.64 8.33
CA VAL A 65 -6.12 -6.47 8.20
C VAL A 65 -6.19 -7.15 6.83
N TYR A 66 -6.10 -6.39 5.73
CA TYR A 66 -6.43 -6.90 4.40
C TYR A 66 -5.23 -7.39 3.58
N LEU A 67 -4.01 -7.00 3.93
CA LEU A 67 -2.82 -7.33 3.14
C LEU A 67 -2.59 -8.85 3.06
N LYS A 68 -2.76 -9.54 4.20
CA LYS A 68 -2.59 -11.00 4.27
C LYS A 68 -3.63 -11.72 3.42
N GLU A 69 -4.90 -11.31 3.51
CA GLU A 69 -5.99 -11.88 2.71
C GLU A 69 -5.71 -11.72 1.21
N ARG A 70 -5.35 -10.50 0.79
CA ARG A 70 -4.98 -10.22 -0.61
C ARG A 70 -3.84 -11.12 -1.08
N ASP A 71 -2.76 -11.20 -0.31
CA ASP A 71 -1.55 -11.92 -0.71
C ASP A 71 -1.77 -13.44 -0.73
N GLN A 72 -2.57 -13.99 0.20
CA GLN A 72 -2.94 -15.39 0.19
C GLN A 72 -3.86 -15.75 -0.98
N ALA A 73 -4.88 -14.94 -1.25
CA ALA A 73 -5.76 -15.13 -2.40
C ALA A 73 -4.97 -15.06 -3.72
N LEU A 74 -4.06 -14.09 -3.83
CA LEU A 74 -3.14 -13.95 -4.96
C LEU A 74 -2.26 -15.19 -5.15
N ALA A 75 -1.72 -15.74 -4.06
CA ALA A 75 -0.90 -16.95 -4.11
C ALA A 75 -1.70 -18.19 -4.52
N HIS A 76 -2.92 -18.37 -3.97
CA HIS A 76 -3.82 -19.44 -4.39
C HIS A 76 -4.08 -19.38 -5.90
N LEU A 77 -4.47 -18.21 -6.43
CA LEU A 77 -4.82 -18.06 -7.84
C LEU A 77 -3.61 -18.25 -8.77
N TRP A 78 -2.39 -18.00 -8.27
CA TRP A 78 -1.17 -18.30 -9.00
C TRP A 78 -0.88 -19.80 -9.04
N PHE A 79 -0.88 -20.47 -7.88
CA PHE A 79 -0.42 -21.85 -7.77
C PHE A 79 -1.45 -22.90 -8.19
N TYR A 80 -2.72 -22.68 -7.90
CA TYR A 80 -3.77 -23.70 -8.06
C TYR A 80 -4.69 -23.46 -9.25
N GLU A 81 -4.84 -22.20 -9.69
CA GLU A 81 -5.75 -21.84 -10.78
C GLU A 81 -5.06 -21.22 -12.00
N ALA A 82 -3.76 -20.89 -11.89
CA ALA A 82 -2.96 -20.27 -12.94
C ALA A 82 -3.71 -19.13 -13.68
N ARG A 83 -4.28 -18.18 -12.94
CA ARG A 83 -5.08 -17.09 -13.55
C ARG A 83 -4.21 -16.03 -14.24
N LEU A 84 -4.71 -15.45 -15.33
CA LEU A 84 -4.08 -14.32 -16.00
C LEU A 84 -4.49 -12.99 -15.38
N GLY A 85 -3.62 -11.97 -15.50
CA GLY A 85 -3.92 -10.60 -15.07
C GLY A 85 -3.74 -10.33 -13.57
N LEU A 86 -3.19 -11.28 -12.81
CA LEU A 86 -3.10 -11.23 -11.34
C LEU A 86 -2.41 -9.99 -10.77
N ALA A 87 -1.34 -9.49 -11.41
CA ALA A 87 -0.68 -8.28 -10.95
C ALA A 87 -1.64 -7.08 -10.98
N ALA A 88 -2.33 -6.89 -12.11
CA ALA A 88 -3.26 -5.79 -12.28
C ALA A 88 -4.48 -5.95 -11.36
N SER A 89 -5.06 -7.15 -11.24
CA SER A 89 -6.21 -7.37 -10.35
C SER A 89 -5.88 -7.20 -8.87
N ALA A 90 -4.64 -7.41 -8.46
CA ALA A 90 -4.15 -7.17 -7.10
C ALA A 90 -3.76 -5.70 -6.83
N GLY A 91 -3.84 -4.80 -7.82
CA GLY A 91 -3.42 -3.41 -7.68
C GLY A 91 -1.90 -3.25 -7.57
N LEU A 92 -1.14 -4.16 -8.19
CA LEU A 92 0.31 -4.22 -8.11
C LEU A 92 0.97 -4.07 -9.48
N THR A 93 2.20 -3.55 -9.50
CA THR A 93 3.07 -3.68 -10.67
C THR A 93 3.52 -5.14 -10.83
N ASN A 94 3.98 -5.54 -12.02
CA ASN A 94 4.55 -6.89 -12.22
C ASN A 94 5.68 -7.21 -11.22
N ARG A 95 6.48 -6.20 -10.86
CA ARG A 95 7.53 -6.35 -9.84
C ARG A 95 6.96 -6.46 -8.44
N GLY A 96 6.00 -5.60 -8.07
CA GLY A 96 5.33 -5.64 -6.77
C GLY A 96 4.58 -6.95 -6.54
N TYR A 97 3.95 -7.47 -7.59
CA TYR A 97 3.32 -8.79 -7.63
C TYR A 97 4.31 -9.92 -7.29
N ARG A 98 5.48 -9.94 -7.93
CA ARG A 98 6.53 -10.92 -7.60
C ARG A 98 7.02 -10.78 -6.16
N PHE A 99 7.24 -9.54 -5.71
CA PHE A 99 7.68 -9.27 -4.35
C PHE A 99 6.65 -9.72 -3.29
N ALA A 100 5.36 -9.53 -3.54
CA ALA A 100 4.30 -9.98 -2.65
C ALA A 100 4.33 -11.51 -2.50
N LEU A 101 4.39 -12.24 -3.62
CA LEU A 101 4.49 -13.70 -3.60
C LEU A 101 5.77 -14.19 -2.93
N SER A 102 6.94 -13.67 -3.30
CA SER A 102 8.21 -14.10 -2.71
C SER A 102 8.26 -13.84 -1.21
N LYS A 103 7.77 -12.68 -0.77
CA LYS A 103 7.68 -12.35 0.66
C LYS A 103 6.72 -13.29 1.39
N LEU A 104 5.56 -13.61 0.81
CA LEU A 104 4.60 -14.52 1.43
C LEU A 104 5.20 -15.94 1.58
N LEU A 105 5.86 -16.44 0.54
CA LEU A 105 6.36 -17.82 0.49
C LEU A 105 7.62 -18.02 1.30
N PHE A 106 8.51 -17.02 1.31
CA PHE A 106 9.89 -17.20 1.81
C PHE A 106 10.28 -16.21 2.89
N GLY A 107 9.43 -15.24 3.22
CA GLY A 107 9.79 -14.10 4.08
C GLY A 107 10.72 -13.09 3.42
N ASP A 108 11.20 -13.36 2.19
CA ASP A 108 12.14 -12.51 1.45
C ASP A 108 11.55 -12.11 0.09
N LYS A 109 11.37 -10.80 -0.11
CA LYS A 109 10.84 -10.20 -1.35
C LYS A 109 11.77 -10.39 -2.56
N ASN A 110 13.07 -10.63 -2.34
CA ASN A 110 14.06 -10.72 -3.42
C ASN A 110 14.28 -12.16 -3.89
N ARG A 111 13.74 -13.16 -3.18
CA ARG A 111 13.88 -14.56 -3.58
C ARG A 111 13.08 -14.84 -4.84
N GLU A 112 13.67 -15.60 -5.75
CA GLU A 112 13.02 -15.92 -7.03
C GLU A 112 11.81 -16.85 -6.82
N LEU A 113 10.77 -16.61 -7.63
CA LEU A 113 9.60 -17.48 -7.64
C LEU A 113 9.93 -18.77 -8.39
N PRO A 114 9.39 -19.91 -7.92
CA PRO A 114 9.61 -21.18 -8.58
C PRO A 114 9.06 -21.14 -10.02
N THR A 115 9.75 -21.85 -10.91
CA THR A 115 9.30 -22.08 -12.28
C THR A 115 8.72 -23.48 -12.38
N ALA A 116 7.50 -23.59 -12.90
CA ALA A 116 6.89 -24.87 -13.25
C ALA A 116 6.75 -25.00 -14.77
N GLY A 117 6.83 -26.23 -15.26
CA GLY A 117 6.55 -26.64 -16.64
C GLY A 117 5.10 -27.04 -16.88
N SER A 118 4.33 -27.38 -15.83
CA SER A 118 2.90 -27.69 -15.94
C SER A 118 2.06 -27.07 -14.79
N SER A 119 0.74 -27.04 -14.97
CA SER A 119 -0.19 -26.60 -13.91
C SER A 119 -0.20 -27.55 -12.70
N GLU A 120 0.03 -28.84 -12.92
CA GLU A 120 0.09 -29.87 -11.87
C GLU A 120 1.35 -29.69 -11.01
N GLU A 121 2.51 -29.52 -11.64
CA GLU A 121 3.78 -29.23 -10.96
C GLU A 121 3.67 -27.93 -10.15
N LEU A 122 3.02 -26.91 -10.72
CA LEU A 122 2.80 -25.65 -10.01
C LEU A 122 1.93 -25.85 -8.75
N ALA A 123 0.86 -26.65 -8.84
CA ALA A 123 0.01 -26.97 -7.69
C ALA A 123 0.77 -27.76 -6.61
N GLU A 124 1.64 -28.70 -6.99
CA GLU A 124 2.49 -29.44 -6.07
C GLU A 124 3.50 -28.53 -5.35
N ILE A 125 4.13 -27.61 -6.07
CA ILE A 125 5.02 -26.60 -5.48
C ILE A 125 4.25 -25.73 -4.48
N GLY A 126 3.05 -25.27 -4.84
CA GLY A 126 2.18 -24.50 -3.95
C GLY A 126 1.88 -25.26 -2.65
N LYS A 127 1.57 -26.55 -2.75
CA LYS A 127 1.33 -27.43 -1.60
C LYS A 127 2.58 -27.58 -0.73
N ALA A 128 3.74 -27.82 -1.34
CA ALA A 128 5.02 -27.97 -0.63
C ALA A 128 5.44 -26.70 0.11
N LEU A 129 5.13 -25.53 -0.45
CA LEU A 129 5.37 -24.22 0.15
C LEU A 129 4.29 -23.79 1.16
N GLY A 130 3.28 -24.64 1.43
CA GLY A 130 2.22 -24.35 2.40
C GLY A 130 1.22 -23.28 1.96
N VAL A 131 1.06 -23.05 0.64
CA VAL A 131 0.07 -22.11 0.12
C VAL A 131 -1.33 -22.64 0.43
N VAL A 132 -2.07 -21.89 1.24
CA VAL A 132 -3.43 -22.25 1.66
C VAL A 132 -4.36 -22.21 0.45
N ARG A 133 -5.19 -23.25 0.29
CA ARG A 133 -6.29 -23.23 -0.67
C ARG A 133 -7.44 -22.41 -0.12
N ILE A 134 -7.90 -21.45 -0.91
CA ILE A 134 -8.99 -20.53 -0.56
C ILE A 134 -10.12 -20.76 -1.55
N GLU A 135 -11.28 -21.16 -1.05
CA GLU A 135 -12.50 -21.20 -1.84
C GLU A 135 -12.91 -19.76 -2.21
N GLY A 136 -13.23 -19.53 -3.48
CA GLY A 136 -13.57 -18.19 -3.95
C GLY A 136 -12.41 -17.18 -3.86
N ALA A 137 -11.16 -17.65 -4.07
CA ALA A 137 -9.98 -16.79 -3.99
C ALA A 137 -10.06 -15.55 -4.91
N GLU A 138 -10.73 -15.65 -6.06
CA GLU A 138 -10.97 -14.51 -6.95
C GLU A 138 -11.81 -13.43 -6.25
N GLN A 139 -12.90 -13.81 -5.57
CA GLN A 139 -13.74 -12.88 -4.81
C GLN A 139 -12.98 -12.26 -3.64
N HIS A 140 -12.20 -13.06 -2.90
CA HIS A 140 -11.34 -12.56 -1.82
C HIS A 140 -10.33 -11.54 -2.34
N LEU A 141 -9.67 -11.83 -3.47
CA LEU A 141 -8.72 -10.91 -4.10
C LEU A 141 -9.40 -9.60 -4.51
N LEU A 142 -10.54 -9.70 -5.21
CA LEU A 142 -11.27 -8.53 -5.72
C LEU A 142 -11.90 -7.68 -4.61
N LYS A 143 -12.13 -8.25 -3.43
CA LYS A 143 -12.56 -7.52 -2.23
C LYS A 143 -11.39 -6.85 -1.52
N ALA A 144 -10.32 -7.60 -1.23
CA ALA A 144 -9.20 -7.11 -0.42
C ALA A 144 -8.29 -6.14 -1.17
N ALA A 145 -8.03 -6.36 -2.47
CA ALA A 145 -7.06 -5.57 -3.21
C ALA A 145 -7.44 -4.07 -3.35
N PRO A 146 -8.70 -3.70 -3.65
CA PRO A 146 -9.14 -2.30 -3.59
C PRO A 146 -8.92 -1.63 -2.24
N LEU A 147 -9.25 -2.33 -1.14
CA LEU A 147 -9.11 -1.81 0.22
C LEU A 147 -7.64 -1.55 0.57
N VAL A 148 -6.76 -2.50 0.25
CA VAL A 148 -5.32 -2.35 0.41
C VAL A 148 -4.80 -1.17 -0.41
N HIS A 149 -5.23 -1.03 -1.67
CA HIS A 149 -4.80 0.07 -2.53
C HIS A 149 -5.26 1.44 -2.01
N ALA A 150 -6.51 1.54 -1.56
CA ALA A 150 -7.06 2.75 -0.96
C ALA A 150 -6.31 3.15 0.32
N ALA A 151 -6.01 2.18 1.20
CA ALA A 151 -5.24 2.41 2.42
C ALA A 151 -3.79 2.84 2.10
N GLN A 152 -3.12 2.19 1.13
CA GLN A 152 -1.79 2.60 0.67
C GLN A 152 -1.79 4.04 0.13
N THR A 153 -2.82 4.40 -0.64
CA THR A 153 -2.97 5.73 -1.21
C THR A 153 -3.16 6.78 -0.11
N ARG A 154 -4.08 6.54 0.84
CA ARG A 154 -4.27 7.44 1.98
C ARG A 154 -3.00 7.61 2.79
N ARG A 155 -2.33 6.51 3.12
CA ARG A 155 -1.07 6.54 3.85
C ARG A 155 0.00 7.37 3.14
N ALA A 156 0.16 7.17 1.83
CA ALA A 156 1.16 7.90 1.05
C ALA A 156 0.86 9.41 1.02
N GLU A 157 -0.40 9.79 0.90
CA GLU A 157 -0.82 11.19 0.87
C GLU A 157 -0.73 11.83 2.27
N ALA A 158 -1.14 11.13 3.33
CA ALA A 158 -0.95 11.57 4.71
C ALA A 158 0.53 11.80 5.06
N VAL A 159 1.43 10.94 4.58
CA VAL A 159 2.87 11.15 4.72
C VAL A 159 3.33 12.47 4.09
N ARG A 160 2.75 12.88 2.95
CA ARG A 160 3.06 14.18 2.33
C ARG A 160 2.58 15.34 3.18
N PHE A 161 1.35 15.29 3.69
CA PHE A 161 0.85 16.29 4.63
C PHE A 161 1.72 16.40 5.89
N MET A 162 2.16 15.26 6.42
CA MET A 162 3.08 15.23 7.55
C MET A 162 4.42 15.89 7.20
N GLN A 163 4.98 15.60 6.02
CA GLN A 163 6.22 16.22 5.54
C GLN A 163 6.09 17.74 5.40
N ASP A 164 4.99 18.21 4.82
CA ASP A 164 4.67 19.64 4.69
C ASP A 164 4.58 20.31 6.07
N ALA A 165 3.79 19.73 6.97
CA ALA A 165 3.63 20.25 8.33
C ALA A 165 4.95 20.29 9.11
N VAL A 166 5.75 19.21 9.06
CA VAL A 166 7.08 19.15 9.70
C VAL A 166 7.98 20.25 9.18
N LEU A 167 7.96 20.50 7.86
CA LEU A 167 8.80 21.53 7.25
C LEU A 167 8.36 22.94 7.63
N THR A 168 7.05 23.21 7.63
CA THR A 168 6.48 24.49 8.07
C THR A 168 6.81 24.77 9.53
N LEU A 169 6.60 23.81 10.43
CA LEU A 169 6.92 23.97 11.86
C LEU A 169 8.42 24.13 12.11
N SER A 170 9.27 23.58 11.24
CA SER A 170 10.73 23.72 11.34
C SER A 170 11.29 25.06 10.86
N LYS A 171 10.45 25.95 10.32
CA LYS A 171 10.84 27.26 9.75
C LYS A 171 10.20 28.39 10.59
N PRO A 172 10.67 29.64 10.45
CA PRO A 172 9.98 30.79 11.02
C PRO A 172 8.52 30.85 10.55
N PRO A 173 7.56 31.23 11.41
CA PRO A 173 7.73 31.78 12.77
C PRO A 173 7.78 30.72 13.89
N TYR A 174 7.63 29.43 13.59
CA TYR A 174 7.47 28.39 14.61
C TYR A 174 8.83 27.94 15.16
N GLU A 175 9.76 27.61 14.26
CA GLU A 175 11.12 27.14 14.60
C GLU A 175 11.16 25.96 15.59
N TRP A 176 10.17 25.08 15.54
CA TRP A 176 10.09 23.93 16.44
C TRP A 176 11.25 22.96 16.22
N SER A 177 11.75 22.42 17.33
CA SER A 177 12.73 21.34 17.29
C SER A 177 12.07 20.01 16.85
N PRO A 178 12.83 19.06 16.28
CA PRO A 178 12.31 17.73 15.97
C PRO A 178 11.67 17.01 17.16
N GLU A 179 12.14 17.27 18.38
CA GLU A 179 11.59 16.74 19.63
C GLU A 179 10.18 17.28 19.90
N GLN A 180 9.99 18.60 19.78
CA GLN A 180 8.67 19.22 19.96
C GLN A 180 7.65 18.72 18.94
N ILE A 181 8.08 18.59 17.68
CA ILE A 181 7.24 18.05 16.60
C ILE A 181 6.88 16.58 16.87
N ALA A 182 7.86 15.77 17.31
CA ALA A 182 7.65 14.36 17.63
C ALA A 182 6.67 14.17 18.79
N GLU A 183 6.84 14.93 19.87
CA GLU A 183 5.96 14.94 21.03
C GLU A 183 4.53 15.33 20.63
N ARG A 184 4.38 16.43 19.85
CA ARG A 184 3.06 16.88 19.39
C ARG A 184 2.36 15.82 18.54
N ALA A 185 3.09 15.15 17.64
CA ALA A 185 2.56 14.13 16.76
C ALA A 185 2.34 12.76 17.42
N GLY A 186 2.90 12.52 18.61
CA GLY A 186 2.89 11.21 19.27
C GLY A 186 3.72 10.15 18.53
N VAL A 187 4.81 10.54 17.86
CA VAL A 187 5.65 9.63 17.06
C VAL A 187 7.12 9.66 17.49
N ASP A 188 7.91 8.65 17.10
CA ASP A 188 9.35 8.63 17.36
C ASP A 188 10.08 9.76 16.61
N ARG A 189 11.02 10.44 17.29
CA ARG A 189 11.85 11.51 16.70
C ARG A 189 12.54 11.14 15.39
N LYS A 190 12.94 9.87 15.21
CA LYS A 190 13.57 9.36 13.99
C LYS A 190 12.64 9.50 12.79
N ILE A 191 11.33 9.35 13.00
CA ILE A 191 10.32 9.55 11.96
C ILE A 191 10.34 11.02 11.53
N ILE A 192 10.37 11.96 12.47
CA ILE A 192 10.40 13.41 12.17
C ILE A 192 11.66 13.79 11.39
N TYR A 193 12.84 13.32 11.79
CA TYR A 193 14.07 13.57 11.02
C TYR A 193 13.96 13.07 9.58
N LYS A 194 13.40 11.86 9.39
CA LYS A 194 13.19 11.28 8.06
C LYS A 194 12.22 12.12 7.24
N GLN A 195 11.08 12.54 7.81
CA GLN A 195 10.11 13.36 7.10
C GLN A 195 10.67 14.74 6.74
N ARG A 196 11.40 15.38 7.66
CA ARG A 196 12.07 16.66 7.41
C ARG A 196 13.09 16.56 6.27
N ALA A 197 13.91 15.50 6.25
CA ALA A 197 14.87 15.27 5.19
C ALA A 197 14.19 15.03 3.83
N ALA A 198 13.12 14.23 3.80
CA ALA A 198 12.34 13.99 2.59
C ALA A 198 11.66 15.28 2.08
N ALA A 199 11.10 16.09 2.98
CA ALA A 199 10.45 17.34 2.65
C ALA A 199 11.43 18.36 2.04
N ARG A 200 12.62 18.50 2.64
CA ARG A 200 13.70 19.35 2.13
C ARG A 200 14.20 18.91 0.76
N LYS A 201 14.35 17.60 0.55
CA LYS A 201 14.77 17.06 -0.75
C LYS A 201 13.79 17.46 -1.85
N ARG A 202 12.48 17.37 -1.58
CA ARG A 202 11.43 17.75 -2.52
C ARG A 202 11.36 19.26 -2.78
N GLU A 203 11.67 20.12 -1.80
CA GLU A 203 11.77 21.57 -2.04
C GLU A 203 12.95 21.97 -2.95
N ALA A 204 13.96 21.11 -3.06
CA ALA A 204 15.15 21.36 -3.87
C ALA A 204 15.07 20.79 -5.30
N GLU A 205 14.02 20.01 -5.61
CA GLU A 205 13.71 19.44 -6.93
C GLU A 205 12.74 20.36 -7.69
#